data_AF-A0A438ALZ3-F1
#
_entry.id   AF-A0A438ALZ3-F1
#
_cell.length_a   1.000
_cell.length_b   1.000
_cell.length_c   1.000
_cell.angle_alpha   90.00
_cell.angle_beta   90.00
_cell.angle_gamma   90.00
#
_symmetry.space_group_name_H-M   'P 1'
#
loop_
_entity.id
_entity.type
_entity.pdbx_description
1 polymer ?
#
loop_
_entity_poly.entity_id
_entity_poly.type
_entity_poly.pdbx_seq_one_letter_code
_entity_poly.pdbx_strand_id
1 'polypeptide(L)'
;MTKTLTALSTVALMVPAAGALAQDDADLMAIGLSGDKTLHQIDAGTATVTASMEVEGIDRLLGIDLRPSDGTLIGVTDSFDIVEIDPMSGAATVISAMDTDLPIEADAPVIVDFNPMADKLRFMSGTTNHRVDIETGAVTVDGSLAFEGADMHAGETPAIAAAAYINSYGSPESTAMYDIDSTIVAVIQQTSPNDGTLAAIGKLGIDAADTYAFDIATDADGTNTAWLAAGGMLHTVSLEDGSVQESWEIKEAGDAVLRDITFMTAD
;
A
#
# COMPACT_ATOMS: atom_id res chain seq x y z
N MET A 1 66.44 -22.46 32.12
CA MET A 1 66.05 -21.20 31.47
C MET A 1 64.70 -21.42 30.81
N THR A 2 63.64 -21.21 31.58
CA THR A 2 62.26 -21.49 31.17
C THR A 2 61.67 -20.17 30.67
N LYS A 3 61.37 -20.08 29.37
CA LYS A 3 60.69 -18.91 28.78
C LYS A 3 59.18 -19.14 28.87
N THR A 4 58.52 -18.41 29.76
CA THR A 4 57.06 -18.33 29.83
C THR A 4 56.62 -17.23 28.86
N LEU A 5 55.90 -17.59 27.79
CA LEU A 5 55.16 -16.64 26.96
C LEU A 5 53.76 -16.47 27.55
N THR A 6 53.46 -15.26 28.01
CA THR A 6 52.11 -14.86 28.44
C THR A 6 51.39 -14.36 27.19
N ALA A 7 50.38 -15.10 26.72
CA ALA A 7 49.46 -14.63 25.69
C ALA A 7 48.38 -13.77 26.36
N LEU A 8 48.29 -12.49 25.99
CA LEU A 8 47.14 -11.64 26.32
C LEU A 8 46.03 -11.93 25.29
N SER A 9 44.94 -12.55 25.73
CA SER A 9 43.70 -12.63 24.95
C SER A 9 42.90 -11.35 25.14
N THR A 10 42.84 -10.51 24.11
CA THR A 10 41.94 -9.36 24.06
C THR A 10 40.56 -9.85 23.63
N VAL A 11 39.61 -9.90 24.56
CA VAL A 11 38.20 -10.13 24.23
C VAL A 11 37.63 -8.80 23.73
N ALA A 12 37.41 -8.69 22.42
CA ALA A 12 36.65 -7.60 21.85
C ALA A 12 35.15 -7.93 22.01
N LEU A 13 34.49 -7.27 22.95
CA LEU A 13 33.03 -7.22 23.03
C LEU A 13 32.53 -6.39 21.85
N MET A 14 32.01 -7.05 20.81
CA MET A 14 31.16 -6.40 19.82
C MET A 14 29.79 -6.13 20.46
N VAL A 15 29.46 -4.86 20.62
CA VAL A 15 28.09 -4.41 20.90
C VAL A 15 27.42 -4.22 19.55
N PRO A 16 26.29 -4.88 19.23
CA PRO A 16 25.51 -4.49 18.07
C PRO A 16 24.86 -3.13 18.38
N ALA A 17 25.22 -2.12 17.60
CA ALA A 17 24.46 -0.87 17.55
C ALA A 17 23.22 -1.13 16.69
N ALA A 18 22.15 -1.64 17.30
CA ALA A 18 20.81 -1.49 16.74
C ALA A 18 20.38 -0.05 17.00
N GLY A 19 20.80 0.85 16.11
CA GLY A 19 20.18 2.16 15.98
C GLY A 19 19.04 2.02 14.98
N ALA A 20 17.85 1.63 15.46
CA ALA A 20 16.64 1.99 14.74
C ALA A 20 16.58 3.52 14.81
N LEU A 21 16.74 4.18 13.67
CA LEU A 21 16.34 5.57 13.56
C LEU A 21 14.82 5.53 13.70
N ALA A 22 14.31 5.94 14.85
CA ALA A 22 12.91 6.30 14.96
C ALA A 22 12.71 7.45 13.98
N GLN A 23 12.13 7.14 12.83
CA GLN A 23 11.64 8.14 11.90
C GLN A 23 10.52 8.88 12.64
N ASP A 24 10.62 10.20 12.72
CA ASP A 24 9.59 11.02 13.34
C ASP A 24 8.46 11.13 12.32
N ASP A 25 7.63 10.08 12.20
CA ASP A 25 6.39 10.09 11.40
C ASP A 25 5.30 10.96 12.04
N ALA A 26 5.65 11.74 13.07
CA ALA A 26 4.85 12.83 13.56
C ALA A 26 4.62 13.80 12.39
N ASP A 27 3.35 14.00 12.02
CA ASP A 27 2.85 14.77 10.87
C ASP A 27 2.52 13.96 9.60
N LEU A 28 2.84 12.66 9.52
CA LEU A 28 2.35 11.82 8.41
C LEU A 28 0.88 11.45 8.64
N MET A 29 0.01 11.92 7.75
CA MET A 29 -1.42 11.69 7.79
C MET A 29 -1.83 10.66 6.74
N ALA A 30 -2.47 9.57 7.18
CA ALA A 30 -3.11 8.60 6.29
C ALA A 30 -4.61 8.86 6.16
N ILE A 31 -5.17 8.49 5.02
CA ILE A 31 -6.61 8.37 4.78
C ILE A 31 -6.95 6.90 4.63
N GLY A 32 -7.68 6.34 5.58
CA GLY A 32 -8.19 4.97 5.51
C GLY A 32 -9.62 4.92 4.99
N LEU A 33 -9.95 3.94 4.16
CA LEU A 33 -11.32 3.65 3.71
C LEU A 33 -11.90 2.47 4.48
N SER A 34 -13.10 2.62 5.03
CA SER A 34 -13.88 1.53 5.63
C SER A 34 -15.33 1.55 5.16
N GLY A 35 -16.00 0.40 5.32
CA GLY A 35 -17.39 0.22 4.91
C GLY A 35 -17.60 0.55 3.43
N ASP A 36 -18.75 1.12 3.09
CA ASP A 36 -19.06 1.48 1.70
C ASP A 36 -18.29 2.73 1.25
N LYS A 37 -18.12 3.73 2.12
CA LYS A 37 -17.65 5.07 1.73
C LYS A 37 -17.18 5.96 2.89
N THR A 38 -16.74 5.38 4.01
CA THR A 38 -16.28 6.15 5.16
C THR A 38 -14.77 6.34 5.09
N LEU A 39 -14.32 7.59 5.08
CA LEU A 39 -12.92 7.98 5.18
C LEU A 39 -12.56 8.24 6.64
N HIS A 40 -11.36 7.82 7.03
CA HIS A 40 -10.77 8.05 8.34
C HIS A 40 -9.44 8.77 8.17
N GLN A 41 -9.27 9.91 8.83
CA GLN A 41 -7.95 10.55 8.96
C GLN A 41 -7.21 9.89 10.12
N ILE A 42 -6.00 9.42 9.86
CA ILE A 42 -5.19 8.65 10.80
C ILE A 42 -3.84 9.32 10.93
N ASP A 43 -3.47 9.69 12.15
CA ASP A 43 -2.11 10.06 12.49
C ASP A 43 -1.26 8.78 12.49
N ALA A 44 -0.37 8.64 11.50
CA ALA A 44 0.40 7.43 11.29
C ALA A 44 1.42 7.17 12.41
N GLY A 45 2.05 8.24 12.93
CA GLY A 45 3.02 8.15 14.02
C GLY A 45 2.43 7.66 15.35
N THR A 46 1.11 7.80 15.55
CA THR A 46 0.41 7.33 16.77
C THR A 46 -0.62 6.23 16.53
N ALA A 47 -0.88 5.90 15.26
CA ALA A 47 -1.97 5.04 14.78
C ALA A 47 -3.33 5.43 15.38
N THR A 48 -3.65 6.72 15.38
CA THR A 48 -4.90 7.24 15.99
C THR A 48 -5.80 7.83 14.92
N VAL A 49 -7.05 7.37 14.85
CA VAL A 49 -8.09 8.02 14.04
C VAL A 49 -8.42 9.39 14.67
N THR A 50 -8.22 10.46 13.91
CA THR A 50 -8.43 11.84 14.37
C THR A 50 -9.73 12.45 13.86
N ALA A 51 -10.21 12.00 12.70
CA ALA A 51 -11.48 12.40 12.13
C ALA A 51 -12.06 11.27 11.25
N SER A 52 -13.37 11.31 11.01
CA SER A 52 -14.02 10.40 10.07
C SER A 52 -15.18 11.11 9.36
N MET A 53 -15.41 10.76 8.10
CA MET A 53 -16.49 11.31 7.29
C MET A 53 -16.98 10.32 6.26
N GLU A 54 -18.26 10.40 5.92
CA GLU A 54 -18.79 9.70 4.76
C GLU A 54 -18.62 10.56 3.51
N VAL A 55 -18.27 9.93 2.39
CA VAL A 55 -18.24 10.61 1.09
C VAL A 55 -19.67 10.86 0.62
N GLU A 56 -19.93 12.10 0.21
CA GLU A 56 -21.24 12.57 -0.23
C GLU A 56 -21.47 12.27 -1.71
N GLY A 57 -22.74 12.13 -2.11
CA GLY A 57 -23.12 12.04 -3.52
C GLY A 57 -22.83 10.70 -4.22
N ILE A 58 -22.24 9.72 -3.53
CA ILE A 58 -21.97 8.36 -4.03
C ILE A 58 -22.53 7.30 -3.08
N ASP A 59 -22.79 6.09 -3.61
CA ASP A 59 -23.29 4.97 -2.81
C ASP A 59 -22.14 4.16 -2.19
N ARG A 60 -21.10 3.85 -2.98
CA ARG A 60 -19.94 3.07 -2.55
C ARG A 60 -18.68 3.44 -3.32
N LEU A 61 -17.53 3.37 -2.63
CA LEU A 61 -16.19 3.38 -3.23
C LEU A 61 -15.68 1.95 -3.37
N LEU A 62 -14.98 1.65 -4.45
CA LEU A 62 -14.18 0.42 -4.60
C LEU A 62 -12.81 0.58 -3.95
N GLY A 63 -12.18 1.75 -4.09
CA GLY A 63 -10.90 2.10 -3.46
C GLY A 63 -10.60 3.59 -3.60
N ILE A 64 -9.50 4.02 -2.99
CA ILE A 64 -8.99 5.40 -3.00
C ILE A 64 -7.47 5.41 -3.14
N ASP A 65 -6.93 6.49 -3.71
CA ASP A 65 -5.52 6.80 -3.58
C ASP A 65 -5.23 8.29 -3.78
N LEU A 66 -4.13 8.78 -3.21
CA LEU A 66 -3.63 10.13 -3.45
C LEU A 66 -2.87 10.18 -4.78
N ARG A 67 -3.24 11.11 -5.65
CA ARG A 67 -2.47 11.40 -6.87
C ARG A 67 -1.19 12.18 -6.52
N PRO A 68 0.02 11.61 -6.71
CA PRO A 68 1.24 12.26 -6.22
C PRO A 68 1.63 13.54 -6.96
N SER A 69 1.10 13.76 -8.16
CA SER A 69 1.45 14.90 -9.01
C SER A 69 0.76 16.21 -8.61
N ASP A 70 -0.40 16.13 -7.96
CA ASP A 70 -1.20 17.30 -7.55
C ASP A 70 -1.79 17.23 -6.13
N GLY A 71 -1.60 16.11 -5.42
CA GLY A 71 -2.05 15.92 -4.05
C GLY A 71 -3.57 15.76 -3.90
N THR A 72 -4.28 15.45 -4.99
CA THR A 72 -5.72 15.19 -4.94
C THR A 72 -6.02 13.77 -4.48
N LEU A 73 -7.01 13.60 -3.60
CA LEU A 73 -7.51 12.27 -3.25
C LEU A 73 -8.49 11.82 -4.32
N ILE A 74 -8.20 10.68 -4.94
CA ILE A 74 -9.02 10.08 -5.98
C ILE A 74 -9.71 8.85 -5.41
N GLY A 75 -10.95 8.62 -5.82
CA GLY A 75 -11.69 7.39 -5.55
C GLY A 75 -12.28 6.81 -6.83
N VAL A 76 -12.58 5.52 -6.79
CA VAL A 76 -13.35 4.83 -7.85
C VAL A 76 -14.64 4.33 -7.23
N THR A 77 -15.79 4.63 -7.83
CA THR A 77 -17.10 4.15 -7.36
C THR A 77 -17.38 2.72 -7.81
N ASP A 78 -18.41 2.08 -7.25
CA ASP A 78 -18.90 0.76 -7.71
C ASP A 78 -19.58 0.79 -9.10
N SER A 79 -19.87 2.00 -9.62
CA SER A 79 -20.26 2.25 -11.01
C SER A 79 -19.07 2.55 -11.95
N PHE A 80 -17.83 2.41 -11.46
CA PHE A 80 -16.58 2.72 -12.17
C PHE A 80 -16.45 4.19 -12.60
N ASP A 81 -17.11 5.11 -11.88
CA ASP A 81 -16.83 6.53 -11.99
C ASP A 81 -15.57 6.87 -11.19
N ILE A 82 -14.70 7.70 -11.78
CA ILE A 82 -13.51 8.23 -11.12
C ILE A 82 -13.88 9.58 -10.52
N VAL A 83 -13.66 9.74 -9.21
CA VAL A 83 -14.04 10.93 -8.47
C VAL A 83 -12.84 11.56 -7.78
N GLU A 84 -12.77 12.89 -7.78
CA GLU A 84 -11.95 13.65 -6.83
C GLU A 84 -12.74 13.80 -5.53
N ILE A 85 -12.10 13.60 -4.39
CA ILE A 85 -12.73 13.65 -3.07
C ILE A 85 -11.99 14.66 -2.20
N ASP A 86 -12.73 15.54 -1.53
CA ASP A 86 -12.18 16.36 -0.44
C ASP A 86 -12.20 15.52 0.86
N PRO A 87 -11.03 15.10 1.40
CA PRO A 87 -10.96 14.27 2.60
C PRO A 87 -11.25 15.02 3.90
N MET A 88 -11.58 16.31 3.85
CA MET A 88 -12.03 17.12 4.99
C MET A 88 -13.55 17.28 5.03
N SER A 89 -14.18 17.41 3.85
CA SER A 89 -15.63 17.65 3.74
C SER A 89 -16.43 16.44 3.25
N GLY A 90 -15.79 15.46 2.63
CA GLY A 90 -16.44 14.31 1.99
C GLY A 90 -17.06 14.65 0.62
N ALA A 91 -16.91 15.87 0.12
CA ALA A 91 -17.45 16.25 -1.18
C ALA A 91 -16.73 15.49 -2.30
N ALA A 92 -17.48 14.80 -3.17
CA ALA A 92 -16.96 14.11 -4.33
C ALA A 92 -17.40 14.77 -5.65
N THR A 93 -16.48 14.88 -6.61
CA THR A 93 -16.74 15.38 -7.96
C THR A 93 -16.29 14.36 -8.99
N VAL A 94 -17.19 13.97 -9.89
CA VAL A 94 -16.86 13.04 -11.00
C VAL A 94 -15.90 13.71 -11.98
N ILE A 95 -14.79 13.03 -12.27
CA ILE A 95 -13.80 13.39 -13.28
C ILE A 95 -14.18 12.75 -14.62
N SER A 96 -14.31 11.42 -14.60
CA SER A 96 -14.62 10.61 -15.78
C SER A 96 -15.27 9.28 -15.37
N ALA A 97 -15.61 8.45 -16.33
CA ALA A 97 -16.10 7.09 -16.12
C ALA A 97 -15.24 6.13 -16.94
N MET A 98 -14.87 4.99 -16.35
CA MET A 98 -14.05 4.00 -17.03
C MET A 98 -14.78 3.41 -18.25
N ASP A 99 -14.08 3.24 -19.37
CA ASP A 99 -14.66 2.71 -20.61
C ASP A 99 -14.73 1.17 -20.66
N THR A 100 -14.11 0.51 -19.67
CA THR A 100 -14.06 -0.94 -19.52
C THR A 100 -14.18 -1.30 -18.05
N ASP A 101 -15.22 -2.06 -17.71
CA ASP A 101 -15.45 -2.53 -16.34
C ASP A 101 -14.38 -3.55 -15.90
N LEU A 102 -13.95 -3.44 -14.65
CA LEU A 102 -13.13 -4.46 -14.00
C LEU A 102 -14.04 -5.61 -13.52
N PRO A 103 -13.77 -6.88 -13.90
CA PRO A 103 -14.49 -8.01 -13.33
C PRO A 103 -14.15 -8.17 -11.85
N ILE A 104 -15.15 -7.98 -10.98
CA ILE A 104 -15.01 -8.07 -9.52
C ILE A 104 -15.91 -9.19 -9.01
N GLU A 105 -15.30 -10.22 -8.44
CA GLU A 105 -16.04 -11.27 -7.73
C GLU A 105 -16.64 -10.71 -6.42
N ALA A 106 -17.72 -11.32 -5.93
CA ALA A 106 -18.37 -10.84 -4.71
C ALA A 106 -17.37 -10.80 -3.54
N ASP A 107 -17.33 -9.65 -2.86
CA ASP A 107 -16.45 -9.37 -1.72
C ASP A 107 -14.94 -9.46 -2.02
N ALA A 108 -14.54 -9.54 -3.30
CA ALA A 108 -13.13 -9.53 -3.66
C ALA A 108 -12.51 -8.14 -3.38
N PRO A 109 -11.25 -8.10 -2.92
CA PRO A 109 -10.52 -6.85 -2.79
C PRO A 109 -10.37 -6.17 -4.16
N VAL A 110 -10.40 -4.84 -4.13
CA VAL A 110 -10.16 -4.00 -5.30
C VAL A 110 -9.04 -3.04 -4.93
N ILE A 111 -8.08 -2.92 -5.83
CA ILE A 111 -6.91 -2.06 -5.67
C ILE A 111 -7.10 -0.85 -6.55
N VAL A 112 -6.90 0.33 -5.97
CA VAL A 112 -6.84 1.63 -6.64
C VAL A 112 -5.55 2.27 -6.16
N ASP A 113 -4.60 2.51 -7.06
CA ASP A 113 -3.28 3.05 -6.68
C ASP A 113 -2.65 3.82 -7.85
N PHE A 114 -1.97 4.93 -7.62
CA PHE A 114 -1.34 5.74 -8.65
C PHE A 114 0.06 5.25 -8.95
N ASN A 115 0.32 5.02 -10.24
CA ASN A 115 1.70 5.00 -10.72
C ASN A 115 2.22 6.44 -10.81
N PRO A 116 3.14 6.89 -9.94
CA PRO A 116 3.57 8.29 -9.90
C PRO A 116 4.39 8.71 -11.13
N MET A 117 5.06 7.75 -11.79
CA MET A 117 5.85 8.03 -13.00
C MET A 117 4.96 8.18 -14.23
N ALA A 118 3.91 7.36 -14.35
CA ALA A 118 3.00 7.35 -15.49
C ALA A 118 1.81 8.28 -15.32
N ASP A 119 1.52 8.71 -14.08
CA ASP A 119 0.37 9.51 -13.69
C ASP A 119 -0.95 8.84 -14.12
N LYS A 120 -1.08 7.56 -13.76
CA LYS A 120 -2.20 6.68 -14.11
C LYS A 120 -2.55 5.78 -12.94
N LEU A 121 -3.84 5.48 -12.79
CA LEU A 121 -4.27 4.49 -11.82
C LEU A 121 -3.90 3.08 -12.31
N ARG A 122 -3.45 2.27 -11.37
CA ARG A 122 -3.48 0.83 -11.38
C ARG A 122 -4.79 0.42 -10.71
N PHE A 123 -5.59 -0.36 -11.43
CA PHE A 123 -6.91 -0.79 -10.98
C PHE A 123 -7.04 -2.30 -11.13
N MET A 124 -7.14 -3.03 -10.02
CA MET A 124 -6.99 -4.49 -10.04
C MET A 124 -7.99 -5.21 -9.12
N SER A 125 -8.34 -6.43 -9.49
CA SER A 125 -9.05 -7.37 -8.61
C SER A 125 -8.78 -8.81 -9.06
N GLY A 126 -8.59 -9.71 -8.10
CA GLY A 126 -8.16 -11.08 -8.38
C GLY A 126 -6.86 -11.10 -9.19
N THR A 127 -6.89 -11.68 -10.38
CA THR A 127 -5.75 -11.68 -11.32
C THR A 127 -5.89 -10.68 -12.45
N THR A 128 -6.95 -9.87 -12.47
CA THR A 128 -7.18 -8.88 -13.51
C THR A 128 -6.48 -7.58 -13.15
N ASN A 129 -5.77 -7.01 -14.12
CA ASN A 129 -4.89 -5.87 -13.93
C ASN A 129 -5.17 -4.81 -15.01
N HIS A 130 -5.53 -3.59 -14.60
CA HIS A 130 -5.84 -2.49 -15.50
C HIS A 130 -4.94 -1.28 -15.22
N ARG A 131 -4.68 -0.51 -16.28
CA ARG A 131 -4.22 0.89 -16.17
C ARG A 131 -5.33 1.81 -16.63
N VAL A 132 -5.55 2.89 -15.90
CA VAL A 132 -6.62 3.84 -16.18
C VAL A 132 -6.05 5.25 -16.30
N ASP A 133 -6.43 5.92 -17.37
CA ASP A 133 -6.25 7.37 -17.55
C ASP A 133 -7.43 8.09 -16.89
N ILE A 134 -7.18 8.83 -15.81
CA ILE A 134 -8.27 9.36 -14.98
C ILE A 134 -9.05 10.48 -15.68
N GLU A 135 -8.41 11.23 -16.57
CA GLU A 135 -9.04 12.35 -17.28
C GLU A 135 -10.00 11.87 -18.35
N THR A 136 -9.64 10.80 -19.05
CA THR A 136 -10.43 10.28 -20.17
C THR A 136 -11.29 9.07 -19.81
N GLY A 137 -10.98 8.37 -18.71
CA GLY A 137 -11.59 7.10 -18.36
C GLY A 137 -11.10 5.92 -19.23
N ALA A 138 -10.09 6.13 -20.07
CA ALA A 138 -9.60 5.09 -20.96
C ALA A 138 -8.88 3.98 -20.18
N VAL A 139 -9.34 2.75 -20.34
CA VAL A 139 -8.79 1.58 -19.66
C VAL A 139 -7.89 0.78 -20.61
N THR A 140 -6.70 0.41 -20.11
CA THR A 140 -5.84 -0.59 -20.75
C THR A 140 -5.84 -1.85 -19.89
N VAL A 141 -6.32 -2.96 -20.47
CA VAL A 141 -6.24 -4.28 -19.84
C VAL A 141 -4.84 -4.85 -20.05
N ASP A 142 -4.11 -5.02 -18.96
CA ASP A 142 -2.75 -5.57 -18.95
C ASP A 142 -2.77 -7.11 -18.79
N GLY A 143 -1.58 -7.72 -18.75
CA GLY A 143 -1.43 -9.16 -18.51
C GLY A 143 -1.98 -9.58 -17.15
N SER A 144 -2.54 -10.79 -17.09
CA SER A 144 -3.08 -11.36 -15.85
C SER A 144 -1.98 -11.66 -14.84
N LEU A 145 -2.27 -11.43 -13.56
CA LEU A 145 -1.30 -11.65 -12.48
C LEU A 145 -0.90 -13.12 -12.37
N ALA A 146 0.40 -13.41 -12.41
CA ALA A 146 0.95 -14.74 -12.27
C ALA A 146 2.39 -14.71 -11.74
N PHE A 147 2.73 -15.66 -10.88
CA PHE A 147 4.10 -15.85 -10.42
C PHE A 147 5.04 -16.24 -11.55
N GLU A 148 6.27 -15.71 -11.51
CA GLU A 148 7.34 -16.06 -12.43
C GLU A 148 7.61 -17.57 -12.41
N GLY A 149 8.01 -18.13 -13.55
CA GLY A 149 8.29 -19.57 -13.64
C GLY A 149 9.47 -20.05 -12.78
N ALA A 150 10.33 -19.13 -12.33
CA ALA A 150 11.44 -19.42 -11.42
C ALA A 150 11.11 -19.11 -9.94
N ASP A 151 9.95 -18.50 -9.68
CA ASP A 151 9.49 -18.19 -8.32
C ASP A 151 9.14 -19.48 -7.57
N MET A 152 9.22 -19.45 -6.24
CA MET A 152 8.85 -20.60 -5.42
C MET A 152 7.35 -20.92 -5.45
N HIS A 153 6.52 -19.93 -5.80
CA HIS A 153 5.07 -20.02 -5.98
C HIS A 153 4.64 -20.18 -7.45
N ALA A 154 5.58 -20.52 -8.34
CA ALA A 154 5.28 -20.73 -9.76
C ALA A 154 4.12 -21.71 -9.97
N GLY A 155 3.07 -21.26 -10.68
CA GLY A 155 1.88 -22.06 -11.00
C GLY A 155 0.77 -22.02 -9.94
N GLU A 156 1.01 -21.37 -8.79
CA GLU A 156 -0.06 -21.02 -7.85
C GLU A 156 -0.84 -19.81 -8.39
N THR A 157 -2.14 -19.73 -8.07
CA THR A 157 -2.96 -18.57 -8.38
C THR A 157 -2.73 -17.52 -7.29
N PRO A 158 -2.24 -16.31 -7.61
CA PRO A 158 -2.02 -15.28 -6.61
C PRO A 158 -3.36 -14.76 -6.07
N ALA A 159 -3.38 -14.38 -4.79
CA ALA A 159 -4.53 -13.84 -4.08
C ALA A 159 -4.21 -12.41 -3.60
N ILE A 160 -3.93 -11.54 -4.57
CA ILE A 160 -3.51 -10.16 -4.33
C ILE A 160 -4.67 -9.36 -3.72
N ALA A 161 -4.43 -8.79 -2.54
CA ALA A 161 -5.42 -8.11 -1.73
C ALA A 161 -5.21 -6.60 -1.62
N ALA A 162 -3.97 -6.14 -1.76
CA ALA A 162 -3.61 -4.73 -1.78
C ALA A 162 -2.31 -4.57 -2.59
N ALA A 163 -2.05 -3.39 -3.15
CA ALA A 163 -0.78 -3.09 -3.82
C ALA A 163 -0.52 -1.59 -3.86
N ALA A 164 0.76 -1.21 -3.94
CA ALA A 164 1.18 0.18 -3.96
C ALA A 164 2.50 0.40 -4.73
N TYR A 165 2.67 1.60 -5.28
CA TYR A 165 3.91 2.05 -5.91
C TYR A 165 4.86 2.76 -4.92
N ILE A 166 6.17 2.55 -5.09
CA ILE A 166 7.21 3.40 -4.45
C ILE A 166 7.39 4.72 -5.21
N ASN A 167 8.08 5.68 -4.57
CA ASN A 167 8.42 6.99 -5.11
C ASN A 167 7.17 7.84 -5.42
N SER A 168 6.11 7.69 -4.64
CA SER A 168 4.83 8.39 -4.75
C SER A 168 4.91 9.83 -4.23
N TYR A 169 5.85 10.60 -4.78
CA TYR A 169 6.01 12.03 -4.52
C TYR A 169 6.30 12.79 -5.82
N GLY A 170 5.42 13.72 -6.19
CA GLY A 170 5.54 14.53 -7.40
C GLY A 170 5.50 13.70 -8.69
N SER A 171 6.56 13.75 -9.48
CA SER A 171 6.68 13.02 -10.75
C SER A 171 8.07 12.39 -10.87
N PRO A 172 8.30 11.22 -10.26
CA PRO A 172 9.61 10.57 -10.23
C PRO A 172 10.03 10.05 -11.61
N GLU A 173 11.33 9.86 -11.82
CA GLU A 173 11.87 9.26 -13.04
C GLU A 173 11.62 7.74 -13.13
N SER A 174 11.32 7.09 -12.00
CA SER A 174 11.07 5.65 -11.92
C SER A 174 10.21 5.28 -10.71
N THR A 175 9.53 4.15 -10.79
CA THR A 175 8.74 3.56 -9.70
C THR A 175 8.76 2.04 -9.81
N ALA A 176 8.38 1.34 -8.74
CA ALA A 176 8.19 -0.10 -8.70
C ALA A 176 6.95 -0.42 -7.86
N MET A 177 6.28 -1.53 -8.17
CA MET A 177 5.02 -1.92 -7.54
C MET A 177 5.23 -3.10 -6.61
N TYR A 178 4.56 -3.07 -5.47
CA TYR A 178 4.58 -4.11 -4.47
C TYR A 178 3.17 -4.46 -4.06
N ASP A 179 2.93 -5.74 -3.83
CA ASP A 179 1.60 -6.28 -3.56
C ASP A 179 1.61 -7.05 -2.24
N ILE A 180 0.43 -7.25 -1.68
CA ILE A 180 0.16 -8.14 -0.57
C ILE A 180 -0.66 -9.33 -1.06
N ASP A 181 -0.10 -10.54 -0.95
CA ASP A 181 -0.84 -11.78 -1.18
C ASP A 181 -1.45 -12.29 0.13
N SER A 182 -2.78 -12.39 0.15
CA SER A 182 -3.56 -12.80 1.32
C SER A 182 -3.52 -14.30 1.64
N THR A 183 -3.21 -15.14 0.65
CA THR A 183 -3.13 -16.60 0.83
C THR A 183 -1.82 -17.02 1.47
N ILE A 184 -0.70 -16.46 0.98
CA ILE A 184 0.64 -16.77 1.51
C ILE A 184 1.13 -15.78 2.56
N VAL A 185 0.39 -14.68 2.77
CA VAL A 185 0.62 -13.63 3.77
C VAL A 185 2.03 -13.04 3.60
N ALA A 186 2.27 -12.49 2.41
CA ALA A 186 3.60 -12.09 1.95
C ALA A 186 3.57 -10.83 1.11
N VAL A 187 4.70 -10.11 1.13
CA VAL A 187 5.00 -9.05 0.18
C VAL A 187 5.49 -9.69 -1.12
N ILE A 188 4.94 -9.21 -2.23
CA ILE A 188 5.25 -9.62 -3.59
C ILE A 188 5.75 -8.39 -4.34
N GLN A 189 6.71 -8.55 -5.24
CA GLN A 189 7.03 -7.53 -6.23
C GLN A 189 6.32 -7.86 -7.53
N GLN A 190 5.58 -6.92 -8.10
CA GLN A 190 5.10 -7.03 -9.47
C GLN A 190 6.22 -6.58 -10.43
N THR A 191 7.09 -7.51 -10.81
CA THR A 191 8.36 -7.26 -11.53
C THR A 191 8.16 -6.73 -12.95
N SER A 192 7.03 -7.07 -13.57
CA SER A 192 6.57 -6.45 -14.82
C SER A 192 5.09 -6.09 -14.69
N PRO A 193 4.76 -4.86 -14.23
CA PRO A 193 3.39 -4.47 -13.96
C PRO A 193 2.45 -4.65 -15.15
N ASN A 194 2.88 -4.36 -16.38
CA ASN A 194 2.01 -4.46 -17.54
C ASN A 194 1.89 -5.90 -18.09
N ASP A 195 2.83 -6.79 -17.76
CA ASP A 195 2.74 -8.21 -18.11
C ASP A 195 2.02 -9.02 -17.02
N GLY A 196 1.86 -8.47 -15.82
CA GLY A 196 1.25 -9.14 -14.66
C GLY A 196 2.20 -10.08 -13.91
N THR A 197 3.51 -9.93 -14.10
CA THR A 197 4.49 -10.87 -13.56
C THR A 197 4.79 -10.57 -12.09
N LEU A 198 4.77 -11.61 -11.25
CA LEU A 198 4.97 -11.53 -9.79
C LEU A 198 6.19 -12.32 -9.31
N ALA A 199 6.92 -11.78 -8.35
CA ALA A 199 7.97 -12.48 -7.61
C ALA A 199 7.80 -12.28 -6.10
N ALA A 200 7.74 -13.37 -5.33
CA ALA A 200 7.57 -13.32 -3.89
C ALA A 200 8.83 -12.81 -3.19
N ILE A 201 8.69 -11.82 -2.31
CA ILE A 201 9.80 -11.28 -1.52
C ILE A 201 9.93 -12.06 -0.21
N GLY A 202 8.86 -12.10 0.58
CA GLY A 202 8.87 -12.79 1.86
C GLY A 202 7.61 -12.55 2.68
N LYS A 203 7.47 -13.35 3.74
CA LYS A 203 6.28 -13.34 4.58
C LYS A 203 6.25 -12.15 5.52
N LEU A 204 5.05 -11.60 5.73
CA LEU A 204 4.79 -10.51 6.67
C LEU A 204 5.15 -10.89 8.11
N GLY A 205 5.01 -12.18 8.47
CA GLY A 205 5.28 -12.66 9.83
C GLY A 205 4.13 -12.40 10.81
N ILE A 206 2.96 -12.00 10.31
CA ILE A 206 1.71 -11.85 11.05
C ILE A 206 0.74 -12.99 10.72
N ASP A 207 -0.31 -13.15 11.54
CA ASP A 207 -1.43 -14.01 11.21
C ASP A 207 -2.21 -13.44 10.02
N ALA A 208 -2.88 -14.31 9.27
CA ALA A 208 -3.75 -13.87 8.18
C ALA A 208 -4.90 -12.99 8.72
N ALA A 209 -5.21 -11.92 7.99
CA ALA A 209 -6.35 -11.04 8.24
C ALA A 209 -7.42 -11.19 7.16
N ASP A 210 -8.65 -10.81 7.50
CA ASP A 210 -9.77 -10.78 6.54
C ASP A 210 -9.60 -9.69 5.48
N THR A 211 -8.93 -8.59 5.86
CA THR A 211 -8.70 -7.42 5.01
C THR A 211 -7.27 -6.93 5.17
N TYR A 212 -6.68 -6.48 4.06
CA TYR A 212 -5.38 -5.83 4.00
C TYR A 212 -5.55 -4.50 3.27
N ALA A 213 -5.01 -3.43 3.83
CA ALA A 213 -4.89 -2.12 3.18
C ALA A 213 -3.41 -1.72 3.22
N PHE A 214 -2.83 -1.45 2.07
CA PHE A 214 -1.38 -1.29 1.91
C PHE A 214 -1.08 -0.09 1.02
N ASP A 215 -0.21 0.79 1.49
CA ASP A 215 0.31 1.90 0.70
C ASP A 215 1.78 2.17 1.07
N ILE A 216 2.52 2.83 0.17
CA ILE A 216 3.91 3.20 0.36
C ILE A 216 4.03 4.72 0.31
N ALA A 217 4.13 5.33 1.49
CA ALA A 217 4.38 6.75 1.62
C ALA A 217 5.81 7.08 1.15
N THR A 218 5.96 8.17 0.40
CA THR A 218 7.27 8.71 0.02
C THR A 218 7.42 10.13 0.56
N ASP A 219 8.48 10.38 1.32
CA ASP A 219 8.80 11.74 1.80
C ASP A 219 9.45 12.61 0.71
N ALA A 220 9.60 13.91 0.99
CA ALA A 220 10.21 14.87 0.06
C ALA A 220 11.69 14.60 -0.25
N ASP A 221 12.38 13.81 0.60
CA ASP A 221 13.76 13.37 0.39
C ASP A 221 13.85 12.07 -0.45
N GLY A 222 12.69 11.45 -0.77
CA GLY A 222 12.58 10.24 -1.57
C GLY A 222 12.67 8.94 -0.75
N THR A 223 12.53 9.00 0.57
CA THR A 223 12.47 7.83 1.45
C THR A 223 11.10 7.18 1.33
N ASN A 224 11.08 5.86 1.10
CA ASN A 224 9.86 5.06 1.04
C ASN A 224 9.61 4.35 2.36
N THR A 225 8.40 4.48 2.91
CA THR A 225 7.92 3.70 4.05
C THR A 225 6.67 2.93 3.65
N ALA A 226 6.74 1.61 3.66
CA ALA A 226 5.61 0.75 3.33
C ALA A 226 4.76 0.51 4.57
N TRP A 227 3.46 0.81 4.48
CA TRP A 227 2.51 0.72 5.56
C TRP A 227 1.44 -0.32 5.25
N LEU A 228 1.05 -1.08 6.26
CA LEU A 228 0.03 -2.11 6.15
C LEU A 228 -0.95 -2.01 7.31
N ALA A 229 -2.23 -1.79 7.02
CA ALA A 229 -3.31 -2.03 7.97
C ALA A 229 -3.87 -3.44 7.79
N ALA A 230 -3.81 -4.25 8.86
CA ALA A 230 -4.31 -5.62 8.88
C ALA A 230 -4.67 -6.03 10.32
N GLY A 231 -5.80 -6.71 10.51
CA GLY A 231 -6.18 -7.26 11.82
C GLY A 231 -6.36 -6.21 12.94
N GLY A 232 -6.76 -4.98 12.60
CA GLY A 232 -6.89 -3.87 13.55
C GLY A 232 -5.56 -3.19 13.95
N MET A 233 -4.47 -3.56 13.29
CA MET A 233 -3.14 -3.02 13.50
C MET A 233 -2.71 -2.21 12.28
N LEU A 234 -1.91 -1.16 12.51
CA LEU A 234 -1.11 -0.49 11.49
C LEU A 234 0.35 -0.97 11.66
N HIS A 235 0.99 -1.35 10.57
CA HIS A 235 2.34 -1.89 10.54
C HIS A 235 3.22 -1.10 9.57
N THR A 236 4.52 -1.07 9.82
CA THR A 236 5.50 -0.83 8.76
C THR A 236 6.06 -2.17 8.25
N VAL A 237 6.34 -2.26 6.96
CA VAL A 237 6.77 -3.50 6.30
C VAL A 237 8.08 -3.28 5.55
N SER A 238 9.00 -4.23 5.66
CA SER A 238 10.22 -4.26 4.87
C SER A 238 9.92 -4.72 3.44
N LEU A 239 10.24 -3.90 2.45
CA LEU A 239 10.17 -4.29 1.03
C LEU A 239 11.36 -5.16 0.60
N GLU A 240 12.37 -5.34 1.44
CA GLU A 240 13.56 -6.16 1.12
C GLU A 240 13.36 -7.64 1.44
N ASP A 241 12.65 -7.95 2.53
CA ASP A 241 12.43 -9.32 3.01
C ASP A 241 10.97 -9.63 3.38
N GLY A 242 10.08 -8.65 3.21
CA GLY A 242 8.64 -8.78 3.43
C GLY A 242 8.22 -8.72 4.90
N SER A 243 9.15 -8.61 5.86
CA SER A 243 8.81 -8.73 7.27
C SER A 243 8.22 -7.45 7.87
N VAL A 244 7.20 -7.59 8.72
CA VAL A 244 6.71 -6.48 9.56
C VAL A 244 7.83 -6.00 10.49
N GLN A 245 8.07 -4.68 10.52
CA GLN A 245 9.10 -4.03 11.32
C GLN A 245 8.52 -3.47 12.63
N GLU A 246 7.54 -2.59 12.52
CA GLU A 246 6.87 -1.95 13.65
C GLU A 246 5.36 -2.16 13.57
N SER A 247 4.65 -2.00 14.70
CA SER A 247 3.23 -2.33 14.79
C SER A 247 2.54 -1.54 15.90
N TRP A 248 1.37 -1.01 15.58
CA TRP A 248 0.53 -0.24 16.51
C TRP A 248 -0.93 -0.65 16.36
N GLU A 249 -1.65 -0.74 17.48
CA GLU A 249 -3.11 -0.86 17.45
C GLU A 249 -3.70 0.44 16.91
N ILE A 250 -4.64 0.33 15.96
CA ILE A 250 -5.36 1.48 15.42
C ILE A 250 -6.39 1.93 16.47
N LYS A 251 -6.17 3.12 17.04
CA LYS A 251 -6.99 3.68 18.12
C LYS A 251 -8.12 4.53 17.57
N GLU A 252 -9.19 4.63 18.36
CA GLU A 252 -10.35 5.47 18.06
C GLU A 252 -11.08 5.13 16.74
N ALA A 253 -10.81 3.95 16.16
CA ALA A 253 -11.46 3.47 14.93
C ALA A 253 -12.87 2.91 15.15
N GLY A 254 -13.29 2.67 16.39
CA GLY A 254 -14.56 2.00 16.69
C GLY A 254 -14.58 0.58 16.09
N ASP A 255 -15.61 0.27 15.30
CA ASP A 255 -15.75 -1.00 14.58
C ASP A 255 -15.21 -0.94 13.13
N ALA A 256 -14.52 0.14 12.75
CA ALA A 256 -14.02 0.31 11.39
C ALA A 256 -12.94 -0.72 11.04
N VAL A 257 -13.14 -1.43 9.94
CA VAL A 257 -12.14 -2.30 9.32
C VAL A 257 -11.65 -1.61 8.06
N LEU A 258 -10.38 -1.19 8.06
CA LEU A 258 -9.78 -0.56 6.91
C LEU A 258 -9.62 -1.58 5.78
N ARG A 259 -10.06 -1.20 4.58
CA ARG A 259 -9.95 -1.99 3.35
C ARG A 259 -9.18 -1.30 2.24
N ASP A 260 -8.85 -0.04 2.46
CA ASP A 260 -7.91 0.72 1.64
C ASP A 260 -7.24 1.78 2.52
N ILE A 261 -6.06 2.23 2.13
CA ILE A 261 -5.32 3.28 2.82
C ILE A 261 -4.45 4.01 1.82
N THR A 262 -4.32 5.32 1.98
CA THR A 262 -3.34 6.13 1.24
C THR A 262 -2.73 7.19 2.16
N PHE A 263 -1.57 7.74 1.83
CA PHE A 263 -0.88 8.74 2.64
C PHE A 263 -0.87 10.11 1.97
N MET A 264 -1.29 11.13 2.72
CA MET A 264 -1.16 12.53 2.29
C MET A 264 0.33 12.89 2.25
N THR A 265 0.76 13.57 1.19
CA THR A 265 2.13 14.11 1.11
C THR A 265 2.35 15.11 2.24
N ALA A 266 3.50 15.02 2.92
CA ALA A 266 3.91 16.04 3.88
C ALA A 266 4.10 17.40 3.18
N ASP A 267 3.57 18.47 3.80
CA ASP A 267 3.69 19.86 3.35
C ASP A 267 5.14 20.39 3.39
#